data_AF-A0A6L3W003-F1
#
_entry.id   AF-A0A6L3W003-F1
#
_cell.length_a   1.000
_cell.length_b   1.000
_cell.length_c   1.000
_cell.angle_alpha   90.00
_cell.angle_beta   90.00
_cell.angle_gamma   90.00
#
_symmetry.space_group_name_H-M   'P 1'
#
loop_
_entity.id
_entity.type
_entity.pdbx_description
1 polymer ?
#
loop_
_entity_poly.entity_id
_entity_poly.type
_entity_poly.pdbx_seq_one_letter_code
_entity_poly.pdbx_strand_id
1 'polypeptide(L)' 'MHWWSQQACDAAAEAQAADPSPANLMAAAQVQAMISMAEALHRIAAVLEERGETAPPIPRPK' A
#
# COMPACT_ATOMS: atom_id res chain seq x y z
N MET A 1 9.27 4.63 -1.87
CA MET A 1 9.00 3.22 -2.21
C MET A 1 9.15 2.40 -0.94
N HIS A 2 8.06 1.80 -0.45
CA HIS A 2 8.13 0.97 0.75
C HIS A 2 8.80 -0.37 0.44
N TRP A 3 9.60 -0.91 1.37
CA TRP A 3 10.30 -2.20 1.18
C TRP A 3 9.36 -3.34 0.78
N TRP A 4 8.14 -3.36 1.33
CA TRP A 4 7.12 -4.36 1.04
C TRP A 4 6.52 -4.21 -0.37
N SER A 5 6.45 -2.99 -0.90
CA SER A 5 5.99 -2.75 -2.28
C SER A 5 6.98 -3.31 -3.28
N GLN A 6 8.28 -3.10 -3.06
CA GLN A 6 9.32 -3.61 -3.95
C GLN A 6 9.33 -5.14 -3.95
N GLN A 7 9.30 -5.75 -2.75
CA GLN A 7 9.27 -7.21 -2.62
C GLN A 7 8.06 -7.84 -3.33
N ALA A 8 6.88 -7.24 -3.22
CA ALA A 8 5.67 -7.76 -3.88
C ALA A 8 5.73 -7.63 -5.41
N CYS A 9 6.28 -6.53 -5.92
CA CYS A 9 6.52 -6.37 -7.35
C CYS A 9 7.55 -7.37 -7.88
N ASP A 10 8.66 -7.57 -7.16
CA ASP A 10 9.71 -8.50 -7.55
C ASP A 10 9.18 -9.94 -7.59
N ALA A 11 8.44 -10.35 -6.56
CA ALA A 11 7.81 -11.68 -6.54
C ALA A 11 6.78 -11.87 -7.65
N ALA A 12 5.99 -10.84 -7.99
CA ALA A 12 5.04 -10.90 -9.10
C ALA A 12 5.75 -10.99 -10.46
N ALA A 13 6.85 -10.25 -10.64
CA ALA A 13 7.66 -10.29 -11.85
C ALA A 13 8.37 -11.65 -12.03
N GLU A 14 8.92 -12.20 -10.95
CA GLU A 14 9.53 -13.54 -10.94
C GLU A 14 8.50 -14.63 -11.28
N ALA A 15 7.31 -14.59 -10.66
CA ALA A 15 6.24 -15.52 -10.96
C ALA A 15 5.79 -15.41 -12.43
N GLN A 16 5.63 -14.18 -12.94
CA GLN A 16 5.24 -13.93 -14.33
C GLN A 16 6.30 -14.42 -15.34
N ALA A 17 7.58 -14.28 -15.00
CA ALA A 17 8.67 -14.80 -15.82
C ALA A 17 8.68 -16.34 -15.84
N ALA A 18 8.32 -16.98 -14.73
CA ALA A 18 8.21 -18.43 -14.63
C ALA A 18 6.96 -19.01 -15.33
N ASP A 19 5.83 -18.30 -15.29
CA ASP A 19 4.59 -18.67 -15.98
C ASP A 19 3.87 -17.44 -16.57
N PRO A 20 3.95 -17.19 -17.88
CA PRO A 20 3.27 -16.07 -18.53
C PRO A 20 1.80 -16.37 -18.87
N SER A 21 1.14 -17.32 -18.19
CA SER A 21 -0.27 -17.61 -18.40
C SER A 21 -1.18 -16.39 -18.16
N PRO A 22 -2.29 -16.23 -18.89
CA PRO A 22 -3.21 -15.11 -18.68
C PRO A 22 -3.70 -14.98 -17.22
N ALA A 23 -3.87 -16.10 -16.52
CA ALA A 23 -4.23 -16.12 -15.11
C ALA A 23 -3.14 -15.46 -14.25
N ASN A 24 -1.87 -15.75 -14.52
CA ASN A 24 -0.77 -15.15 -13.78
C ASN A 24 -0.58 -13.66 -14.12
N LEU A 25 -0.82 -13.25 -15.38
CA LEU A 25 -0.87 -11.83 -15.74
C LEU A 25 -1.94 -11.08 -14.93
N MET A 26 -3.13 -11.69 -14.76
CA MET A 26 -4.18 -11.13 -13.92
C MET A 26 -3.78 -11.08 -12.45
N ALA A 27 -3.12 -12.11 -11.93
CA ALA A 27 -2.62 -12.12 -10.56
C ALA A 27 -1.60 -11.00 -10.31
N ALA A 28 -0.65 -10.79 -11.23
CA ALA A 28 0.32 -9.69 -11.14
C ALA A 28 -0.37 -8.31 -11.17
N ALA A 29 -1.38 -8.13 -12.02
CA ALA A 29 -2.18 -6.90 -12.04
C ALA A 29 -2.96 -6.68 -10.73
N GLN A 30 -3.49 -7.74 -10.12
CA GLN A 30 -4.15 -7.67 -8.81
C GLN A 30 -3.17 -7.28 -7.71
N VAL A 31 -1.96 -7.83 -7.70
CA VAL A 31 -0.90 -7.42 -6.77
C VAL A 31 -0.59 -5.93 -6.91
N GLN A 32 -0.42 -5.43 -8.12
CA GLN A 32 -0.17 -4.01 -8.37
C GLN A 32 -1.32 -3.12 -7.85
N ALA A 33 -2.57 -3.54 -8.04
CA ALA A 33 -3.73 -2.82 -7.52
C ALA A 33 -3.74 -2.79 -5.99
N MET A 34 -3.42 -3.91 -5.33
CA MET A 34 -3.33 -4.00 -3.86
C MET A 34 -2.25 -3.10 -3.29
N ILE A 35 -1.07 -3.07 -3.93
CA ILE A 35 0.01 -2.15 -3.56
C ILE A 35 -0.45 -0.70 -3.68
N SER A 36 -1.08 -0.33 -4.79
CA SER A 36 -1.58 1.03 -5.02
C SER A 36 -2.61 1.45 -3.97
N MET A 37 -3.50 0.54 -3.55
CA MET A 37 -4.46 0.79 -2.48
C MET A 37 -3.75 0.97 -1.13
N ALA A 38 -2.78 0.12 -0.80
CA ALA A 38 -2.04 0.22 0.45
C ALA A 38 -1.22 1.53 0.54
N GLU A 39 -0.61 1.98 -0.56
CA GLU A 39 0.06 3.29 -0.62
C GLU A 39 -0.92 4.46 -0.45
N ALA A 40 -2.11 4.37 -1.04
CA ALA A 40 -3.14 5.39 -0.86
C ALA A 40 -3.60 5.47 0.61
N LEU A 41 -3.82 4.32 1.25
CA LEU A 41 -4.17 4.23 2.67
C LEU A 41 -3.05 4.80 3.55
N HIS A 42 -1.79 4.52 3.22
CA HIS A 42 -0.65 5.07 3.94
C HIS A 42 -0.58 6.60 3.83
N ARG A 43 -0.80 7.17 2.63
CA ARG A 43 -0.88 8.64 2.46
C ARG A 43 -2.03 9.25 3.26
N ILE A 44 -3.19 8.60 3.31
CA ILE A 44 -4.33 9.05 4.13
C ILE A 44 -3.94 9.05 5.60
N ALA A 45 -3.34 7.96 6.09
CA ALA A 45 -2.89 7.86 7.48
C ALA A 45 -1.89 8.96 7.85
N ALA A 46 -0.88 9.21 6.99
CA ALA A 46 0.11 10.27 7.21
C ALA A 46 -0.54 11.66 7.32
N VAL A 47 -1.50 11.99 6.44
CA VAL A 47 -2.25 13.26 6.51
C VAL A 47 -3.10 13.36 7.79
N LEU A 48 -3.66 12.25 8.26
CA LEU A 48 -4.43 12.23 9.50
C LEU A 48 -3.54 12.41 10.74
N GLU A 49 -2.34 11.81 10.74
CA GLU A 49 -1.33 11.97 11.78
C GLU A 49 -0.87 13.43 11.88
N GLU A 50 -0.51 14.06 10.74
CA GLU A 50 -0.13 15.48 10.67
C GLU A 50 -1.25 16.41 11.18
N ARG A 51 -2.51 16.11 10.86
CA ARG A 51 -3.67 16.88 11.36
C ARG A 51 -3.89 16.69 12.85
N GLY A 52 -3.65 15.50 13.38
CA GLY A 52 -3.75 15.19 14.81
C GLY A 52 -2.81 16.05 15.67
N GLU A 53 -1.65 16.44 15.15
CA GLU A 53 -0.71 17.36 15.82
C GLU A 53 -1.20 18.82 15.83
N THR A 54 -2.12 19.19 14.94
CA THR A 54 -2.70 20.55 14.85
C THR A 54 -4.07 20.71 15.53
N ALA A 55 -4.67 19.63 16.04
CA ALA A 55 -5.91 19.70 16.79
C ALA A 55 -5.64 20.22 18.22
N PRO A 56 -6.38 21.22 18.72
CA PRO A 56 -6.21 21.69 20.10
C PRO A 56 -6.49 20.53 21.07
N PRO A 57 -5.75 20.43 22.19
CA PRO A 57 -5.94 19.36 23.14
C PRO A 57 -7.39 19.34 23.62
N ILE A 58 -8.08 18.21 23.43
CA ILE A 58 -9.43 18.00 23.93
C ILE A 58 -9.36 18.12 25.47
N PRO A 59 -10.06 19.08 26.10
CA PRO A 59 -10.06 19.18 27.55
C PRO A 59 -10.74 17.94 28.12
N ARG A 60 -10.00 17.12 28.88
CA ARG A 60 -10.61 16.05 29.66
C ARG A 60 -11.41 16.69 30.80
N PRO A 61 -12.70 16.36 30.99
CA PRO A 61 -13.45 16.85 32.14
C PRO A 61 -12.87 16.22 33.43
N LYS A 62 -12.79 17.02 34.50
CA LYS A 62 -12.44 16.58 35.85
C LYS A 62 -13.52 15.73 36.48
#